data_AF-A0AB34JGP2-F1
#
_entry.id   AF-A0AB34JGP2-F1
#
_cell.length_a   1.000
_cell.length_b   1.000
_cell.length_c   1.000
_cell.angle_alpha   90.00
_cell.angle_beta   90.00
_cell.angle_gamma   90.00
#
_symmetry.space_group_name_H-M   'P 1'
#
loop_
_entity.id
_entity.type
_entity.pdbx_description
1 polymer ?
#
loop_
_entity_poly.entity_id
_entity_poly.type
_entity_poly.pdbx_seq_one_letter_code
_entity_poly.pdbx_strand_id
1 'polypeptide(L)'
;MAAEEVATSKAAEHVEYASQIMRALGVASDVPVNIGTDNASNRQVAMRQGSSRSKHLLRRYFVLMQRIQAGEIKVVHVKDVANPADFLTKWVPAKKLRASVAYVRPHVSGQAARRRGFVQNEILKRRAAGA
;
A
#
# COMPACT_ATOMS: atom_id res chain seq x y z
N MET A 1 14.34 7.99 7.74
CA MET A 1 12.88 8.14 7.83
C MET A 1 12.27 8.86 6.62
N ALA A 2 12.85 9.94 6.09
CA ALA A 2 12.24 10.71 4.99
C ALA A 2 11.98 9.93 3.67
N ALA A 3 12.80 8.92 3.33
CA ALA A 3 12.67 8.19 2.07
C ALA A 3 11.40 7.32 1.98
N GLU A 4 11.05 6.62 3.06
CA GLU A 4 9.85 5.76 3.12
C GLU A 4 8.56 6.57 3.08
N GLU A 5 8.57 7.76 3.69
CA GLU A 5 7.46 8.70 3.64
C GLU A 5 7.23 9.22 2.22
N VAL A 6 8.31 9.62 1.54
CA VAL A 6 8.26 10.07 0.15
C VAL A 6 7.72 8.96 -0.76
N ALA A 7 8.17 7.72 -0.56
CA ALA A 7 7.69 6.57 -1.32
C ALA A 7 6.17 6.35 -1.13
N THR A 8 5.69 6.42 0.12
CA THR A 8 4.26 6.23 0.43
C THR A 8 3.40 7.35 -0.18
N SER A 9 3.84 8.60 -0.08
CA SER A 9 3.15 9.75 -0.68
C SER A 9 3.10 9.68 -2.21
N LYS A 10 4.23 9.32 -2.85
CA LYS A 10 4.29 9.16 -4.31
C LYS A 10 3.46 7.98 -4.80
N ALA A 11 3.46 6.86 -4.09
CA ALA A 11 2.58 5.74 -4.39
C ALA A 11 1.10 6.17 -4.36
N ALA A 12 0.70 6.97 -3.37
CA ALA A 12 -0.66 7.47 -3.29
C ALA A 12 -1.03 8.41 -4.45
N GLU A 13 -0.09 9.21 -4.93
CA GLU A 13 -0.29 10.09 -6.11
C GLU A 13 -0.49 9.26 -7.38
N HIS A 14 0.34 8.23 -7.60
CA HIS A 14 0.17 7.32 -8.73
C HIS A 14 -1.16 6.56 -8.71
N VAL A 15 -1.61 6.14 -7.52
CA VAL A 15 -2.92 5.48 -7.36
C VAL A 15 -4.07 6.41 -7.74
N GLU A 16 -3.99 7.70 -7.41
CA GLU A 16 -5.01 8.69 -7.80
C GLU A 16 -5.06 8.82 -9.33
N TYR A 17 -3.93 9.04 -9.98
CA TYR A 17 -3.87 9.16 -11.44
C TYR A 17 -4.35 7.89 -12.13
N ALA A 18 -3.93 6.71 -11.65
CA ALA A 18 -4.39 5.44 -12.19
C ALA A 18 -5.92 5.29 -12.00
N SER A 19 -6.46 5.70 -10.86
CA SER A 19 -7.90 5.65 -10.58
C SER A 19 -8.70 6.58 -11.48
N GLN A 20 -8.21 7.80 -11.73
CA GLN A 20 -8.82 8.74 -12.66
C GLN A 20 -8.82 8.20 -14.10
N ILE A 21 -7.69 7.62 -14.54
CA ILE A 21 -7.60 6.97 -15.85
C ILE A 21 -8.57 5.79 -15.94
N MET A 22 -8.63 4.94 -14.91
CA MET A 22 -9.57 3.81 -14.88
C MET A 22 -11.04 4.28 -14.91
N ARG A 23 -11.36 5.40 -14.25
CA ARG A 23 -12.69 6.05 -14.33
C ARG A 23 -12.99 6.53 -15.74
N ALA A 24 -12.05 7.21 -16.39
CA ALA A 24 -12.20 7.67 -17.77
C ALA A 24 -12.38 6.51 -18.76
N LEU A 25 -11.75 5.36 -18.50
CA LEU A 25 -11.88 4.14 -19.30
C LEU A 25 -13.11 3.29 -18.95
N GLY A 26 -13.94 3.71 -17.98
CA GLY A 26 -15.14 2.97 -17.56
C GLY A 26 -14.87 1.66 -16.79
N VAL A 27 -13.65 1.45 -16.30
CA VAL A 27 -13.22 0.24 -15.57
C VAL A 27 -12.94 0.50 -14.09
N ALA A 28 -13.38 1.64 -13.57
CA ALA A 28 -13.16 2.02 -12.19
C ALA A 28 -13.82 1.04 -11.20
N SER A 29 -13.16 0.89 -10.05
CA SER A 29 -13.68 0.14 -8.93
C SER A 29 -13.83 1.09 -7.74
N ASP A 30 -14.95 0.97 -7.03
CA ASP A 30 -15.22 1.73 -5.78
C ASP A 30 -14.50 1.13 -4.57
N VAL A 31 -13.67 0.10 -4.78
CA VAL A 31 -12.90 -0.53 -3.72
C VAL A 31 -11.63 0.29 -3.46
N PRO A 32 -11.35 0.68 -2.18
CA PRO A 32 -10.13 1.39 -1.84
C PRO A 32 -8.87 0.61 -2.25
N VAL A 33 -7.90 1.30 -2.83
CA VAL A 33 -6.62 0.70 -3.20
C VAL A 33 -5.74 0.58 -1.97
N ASN A 34 -5.23 -0.63 -1.72
CA ASN A 34 -4.35 -0.89 -0.59
C ASN A 34 -2.91 -0.47 -0.91
N ILE A 35 -2.33 0.40 -0.08
CA ILE A 35 -0.90 0.76 -0.10
C ILE A 35 -0.20 0.11 1.09
N GLY A 36 0.77 -0.75 0.83
CA GLY A 36 1.56 -1.42 1.87
C GLY A 36 2.73 -0.55 2.36
N THR A 37 2.95 -0.51 3.67
CA THR A 37 4.13 0.11 4.29
C THR A 37 4.68 -0.76 5.42
N ASP A 38 5.99 -0.93 5.47
CA ASP A 38 6.71 -1.57 6.58
C ASP A 38 6.97 -0.62 7.75
N ASN A 39 6.80 0.68 7.54
CA ASN A 39 6.99 1.68 8.59
C ASN A 39 5.73 1.86 9.44
N ALA A 40 5.80 1.43 10.71
CA ALA A 40 4.72 1.58 11.67
C ALA A 40 4.36 3.05 11.95
N SER A 41 5.33 3.97 11.90
CA SER A 41 5.10 5.41 12.05
C SER A 41 4.28 5.96 10.88
N ASN A 42 4.55 5.52 9.65
CA ASN A 42 3.75 5.96 8.48
C ASN A 42 2.29 5.54 8.62
N ARG A 43 2.04 4.33 9.13
CA ARG A 43 0.67 3.89 9.45
C ARG A 43 0.04 4.73 10.55
N GLN A 44 0.75 4.98 11.65
CA GLN A 44 0.23 5.75 12.78
C GLN A 44 -0.08 7.20 12.39
N VAL A 45 0.80 7.84 11.62
CA VAL A 45 0.57 9.19 11.10
C VAL A 45 -0.61 9.20 10.14
N ALA A 46 -0.69 8.26 9.19
CA ALA A 46 -1.85 8.14 8.28
C ALA A 46 -3.18 7.93 9.03
N MET A 47 -3.17 7.25 10.18
CA MET A 47 -4.33 7.00 11.03
C MET A 47 -4.58 8.10 12.08
N ARG A 48 -3.85 9.22 12.05
CA ARG A 48 -3.93 10.30 13.07
C ARG A 48 -3.59 9.87 14.50
N GLN A 49 -2.84 8.78 14.67
CA GLN A 49 -2.41 8.21 15.96
C GLN A 49 -0.96 8.55 16.33
N GLY A 50 -0.24 9.34 15.51
CA GLY A 50 1.17 9.71 15.72
C GLY A 50 1.38 11.14 16.25
N SER A 51 2.46 11.36 17.00
CA SER A 51 2.80 12.63 17.65
C SER A 51 3.25 13.72 16.65
N SER A 52 2.59 14.88 16.75
CA SER A 52 2.58 16.08 15.91
C SER A 52 3.84 16.97 16.00
N ARG A 53 5.06 16.44 16.10
CA ARG A 53 6.26 17.31 16.30
C ARG A 53 6.93 17.81 15.02
N SER A 54 6.55 17.34 13.82
CA SER A 54 7.15 17.78 12.56
C SER A 54 6.11 18.34 11.57
N LYS A 55 6.03 19.67 11.46
CA LYS A 55 5.14 20.38 10.53
C LYS A 55 5.31 19.93 9.06
N HIS A 56 6.54 19.62 8.65
CA HIS A 56 6.84 19.13 7.31
C HIS A 56 6.25 17.74 7.03
N LEU A 57 6.22 16.87 8.04
CA LEU A 57 5.53 15.58 7.96
C LEU A 57 4.04 15.80 7.73
N LEU A 58 3.42 16.59 8.61
CA LEU A 58 1.96 16.81 8.58
C LEU A 58 1.49 17.34 7.23
N ARG A 59 2.21 18.27 6.60
CA ARG A 59 1.85 18.78 5.26
C ARG A 59 1.88 17.68 4.19
N ARG A 60 2.87 16.79 4.20
CA ARG A 60 2.97 15.67 3.24
C ARG A 60 1.90 14.60 3.49
N TYR A 61 1.60 14.34 4.76
CA TYR A 61 0.57 13.39 5.16
C TYR A 61 -0.86 13.91 5.00
N PHE A 62 -1.06 15.23 4.92
CA PHE A 62 -2.39 15.82 4.81
C PHE A 62 -3.15 15.33 3.56
N VAL A 63 -2.48 15.31 2.41
CA VAL A 63 -3.06 14.79 1.15
C VAL A 63 -3.36 13.30 1.28
N LEU A 64 -2.47 12.53 1.90
CA LEU A 64 -2.70 11.10 2.14
C LEU A 64 -3.92 10.88 3.06
N MET A 65 -4.06 11.68 4.12
CA MET A 65 -5.22 11.62 5.02
C MET A 65 -6.51 11.96 4.31
N GLN A 66 -6.53 12.99 3.47
CA GLN A 66 -7.71 13.36 2.68
C GLN A 66 -8.13 12.20 1.76
N ARG A 67 -7.19 11.54 1.10
CA ARG A 67 -7.47 10.38 0.23
C ARG A 67 -7.97 9.15 1.00
N ILE A 68 -7.43 8.91 2.21
CA ILE A 68 -7.94 7.86 3.10
C ILE A 68 -9.38 8.18 3.54
N GLN A 69 -9.65 9.45 3.89
CA GLN A 69 -10.98 9.91 4.28
C GLN A 69 -11.99 9.85 3.13
N ALA A 70 -11.55 10.09 1.90
CA ALA A 70 -12.35 9.93 0.68
C ALA A 70 -12.61 8.45 0.32
N GLY A 71 -11.98 7.50 1.02
CA GLY A 71 -12.14 6.07 0.75
C GLY A 71 -11.40 5.58 -0.50
N GLU A 72 -10.54 6.40 -1.10
CA GLU A 72 -9.81 6.03 -2.32
C GLU A 72 -8.65 5.08 -2.02
N ILE A 73 -8.03 5.26 -0.84
CA ILE A 73 -6.79 4.60 -0.46
C ILE A 73 -6.89 4.05 0.96
N LYS A 74 -6.30 2.88 1.18
CA LYS A 74 -6.10 2.30 2.50
C LYS A 74 -4.64 1.95 2.74
N VAL A 75 -4.03 2.53 3.77
CA VAL A 75 -2.66 2.19 4.17
C VAL A 75 -2.67 0.97 5.08
N VAL A 76 -1.93 -0.07 4.68
CA VAL A 76 -1.81 -1.34 5.41
C VAL A 76 -0.36 -1.55 5.82
N HIS A 77 -0.14 -1.99 7.06
CA HIS A 77 1.20 -2.37 7.49
C HIS A 77 1.54 -3.77 6.99
N VAL A 78 2.72 -3.90 6.36
CA VAL A 78 3.27 -5.16 5.86
C VAL A 78 4.58 -5.43 6.59
N LYS A 79 4.81 -6.66 7.06
CA LYS A 79 6.09 -7.00 7.70
C LYS A 79 7.22 -6.94 6.67
N ASP A 80 8.38 -6.42 7.06
CA ASP A 80 9.59 -6.30 6.22
C ASP A 80 9.97 -7.63 5.53
N VAL A 81 9.84 -8.76 6.23
CA VAL A 81 10.10 -10.10 5.65
C VAL A 81 9.18 -10.43 4.46
N ALA A 82 7.95 -9.88 4.48
CA ALA A 82 6.91 -10.12 3.49
C ALA A 82 6.71 -8.96 2.51
N ASN A 83 7.53 -7.89 2.57
CA ASN A 83 7.37 -6.73 1.70
C ASN A 83 7.85 -7.05 0.27
N PRO A 84 6.94 -7.13 -0.71
CA PRO A 84 7.33 -7.41 -2.08
C PRO A 84 8.08 -6.24 -2.72
N ALA A 85 8.03 -5.02 -2.17
CA ALA A 85 8.71 -3.85 -2.74
C ALA A 85 10.21 -3.76 -2.38
N ASP A 86 10.70 -4.55 -1.42
CA ASP A 86 12.08 -4.42 -0.92
C ASP A 86 13.15 -4.67 -1.98
N PHE A 87 12.87 -5.49 -3.00
CA PHE A 87 13.85 -5.72 -4.07
C PHE A 87 14.11 -4.48 -4.94
N LEU A 88 13.24 -3.45 -4.86
CA LEU A 88 13.42 -2.19 -5.57
C LEU A 88 14.21 -1.15 -4.76
N THR A 89 14.37 -1.37 -3.45
CA THR A 89 14.98 -0.39 -2.54
C THR A 89 16.22 -0.91 -1.82
N LYS A 90 16.40 -2.25 -1.75
CA LYS A 90 17.47 -2.93 -1.03
C LYS A 90 18.06 -4.05 -1.89
N TRP A 91 19.32 -4.41 -1.63
CA TRP A 91 19.88 -5.66 -2.12
C TRP A 91 19.28 -6.83 -1.32
N VAL A 92 18.54 -7.74 -1.98
CA VAL A 92 17.84 -8.84 -1.31
C VAL A 92 18.37 -10.21 -1.77
N PRO A 93 18.34 -11.25 -0.90
CA PRO A 93 18.73 -12.60 -1.30
C PRO A 93 17.88 -13.14 -2.46
N ALA A 94 18.46 -14.01 -3.30
CA ALA A 94 17.82 -14.54 -4.50
C ALA A 94 16.44 -15.15 -4.25
N LYS A 95 16.23 -15.80 -3.09
CA LYS A 95 14.93 -16.36 -2.69
C LYS A 95 13.85 -15.27 -2.57
N LYS A 96 14.17 -14.15 -1.92
CA LYS A 96 13.25 -13.02 -1.73
C LYS A 96 12.99 -12.31 -3.06
N LEU A 97 14.03 -12.10 -3.87
CA LEU A 97 13.89 -11.52 -5.20
C LEU A 97 12.89 -12.30 -6.07
N ARG A 98 13.05 -13.64 -6.16
CA ARG A 98 12.14 -14.49 -6.96
C ARG A 98 10.69 -14.39 -6.48
N ALA A 99 10.48 -14.37 -5.17
CA ALA A 99 9.15 -14.23 -4.58
C ALA A 99 8.52 -12.86 -4.90
N SER A 100 9.30 -11.78 -4.77
CA SER A 100 8.84 -10.42 -5.11
C SER A 100 8.53 -10.26 -6.60
N VAL A 101 9.37 -10.79 -7.49
CA VAL A 101 9.13 -10.76 -8.94
C VAL A 101 7.88 -11.56 -9.31
N ALA A 102 7.66 -12.72 -8.68
CA ALA A 102 6.44 -13.51 -8.89
C ALA A 102 5.18 -12.74 -8.44
N TYR A 103 5.27 -11.94 -7.38
CA TYR A 103 4.18 -11.08 -6.92
C TYR A 103 3.86 -9.94 -7.92
N VAL A 104 4.89 -9.27 -8.45
CA VAL A 104 4.72 -8.10 -9.34
C VAL A 104 4.32 -8.50 -10.76
N ARG A 105 4.70 -9.71 -11.21
CA ARG A 105 4.42 -10.16 -12.57
C ARG A 105 2.90 -10.14 -12.85
N PRO A 106 2.44 -9.41 -13.89
CA PRO A 106 1.05 -9.44 -14.28
C PRO A 106 0.69 -10.87 -14.72
N HIS A 107 -0.34 -11.44 -14.10
CA HIS A 107 -0.88 -12.73 -14.52
C HIS A 107 -1.91 -12.49 -15.60
N VAL A 108 -1.67 -13.03 -16.79
CA VAL A 108 -2.58 -12.92 -17.94
C VAL A 108 -3.97 -13.43 -17.55
N SER A 109 -4.98 -12.67 -17.98
CA SER A 109 -6.40 -12.77 -17.63
C SER A 109 -7.00 -14.17 -17.88
N GLY A 110 -6.86 -15.04 -16.89
CA GLY A 110 -7.55 -16.33 -16.79
C GLY A 110 -7.54 -16.91 -15.37
N GLN A 111 -6.77 -16.32 -14.45
CA GLN A 111 -6.62 -16.79 -13.07
C GLN A 111 -7.03 -15.71 -12.04
N ALA A 112 -8.08 -14.93 -12.34
CA ALA A 112 -8.62 -13.91 -11.44
C ALA A 112 -8.99 -14.45 -10.03
N ALA A 113 -9.24 -15.76 -9.91
CA ALA A 113 -9.58 -16.42 -8.65
C ALA A 113 -8.42 -16.52 -7.63
N ARG A 114 -7.15 -16.37 -8.05
CA ARG A 114 -5.98 -16.47 -7.15
C ARG A 114 -5.58 -15.16 -6.47
N ARG A 115 -6.43 -14.11 -6.57
CA ARG A 115 -6.26 -12.82 -5.86
C ARG A 115 -6.16 -12.92 -4.32
N ARG A 116 -6.45 -14.08 -3.70
CA ARG A 116 -6.61 -14.21 -2.24
C ARG A 116 -5.34 -14.52 -1.43
N GLY A 117 -4.17 -14.64 -2.07
CA GLY A 117 -3.06 -15.39 -1.49
C GLY A 117 -2.12 -14.70 -0.49
N PHE A 118 -1.79 -13.42 -0.66
CA PHE A 118 -0.60 -12.88 0.03
C PHE A 118 -0.90 -11.74 1.00
N VAL A 119 -1.53 -10.65 0.53
CA VAL A 119 -1.89 -9.52 1.40
C VAL A 119 -3.25 -9.75 2.09
N GLN A 120 -4.14 -10.49 1.45
CA GLN A 120 -5.47 -10.78 2.00
C GLN A 120 -5.43 -11.77 3.15
N ASN A 121 -4.50 -12.73 3.22
CA ASN A 121 -4.46 -13.70 4.32
C ASN A 121 -4.12 -13.05 5.67
N GLU A 122 -3.31 -11.99 5.71
CA GLU A 122 -3.01 -11.27 6.96
C GLU A 122 -4.10 -10.23 7.30
N ILE A 123 -4.79 -9.66 6.28
CA ILE A 123 -5.93 -8.74 6.46
C ILE A 123 -7.23 -9.50 6.83
N LEU A 124 -7.49 -10.67 6.25
CA LEU A 124 -8.64 -11.54 6.53
C LEU A 124 -8.48 -12.24 7.89
N LYS A 125 -7.28 -12.68 8.27
CA LYS A 125 -7.01 -13.20 9.63
C LYS A 125 -7.33 -12.17 10.71
N ARG A 126 -7.12 -10.87 10.45
CA ARG A 126 -7.49 -9.78 11.39
C ARG A 126 -8.98 -9.43 11.38
N ARG A 127 -9.74 -9.74 10.32
CA ARG A 127 -11.22 -9.66 10.32
C ARG A 127 -11.85 -10.83 11.08
N ALA A 128 -11.22 -12.00 11.11
CA ALA A 128 -11.70 -13.16 11.85
C ALA A 128 -11.33 -13.13 13.35
N ALA A 129 -10.29 -12.39 13.75
CA ALA A 129 -9.82 -12.26 15.13
C ALA A 129 -10.36 -11.02 15.86
N GLY A 130 -11.40 -10.37 15.32
CA GLY A 130 -11.99 -9.15 15.85
C GLY A 130 -13.52 -9.20 15.90
N ALA A 131 -14.05 -10.33 16.36
CA ALA A 131 -15.39 -10.47 16.93
C ALA A 131 -15.24 -10.72 18.43
#